data_AF-A0A7H8N2I2-F1
#
_entry.id   AF-A0A7H8N2I2-F1
#
_cell.length_a   1.000
_cell.length_b   1.000
_cell.length_c   1.000
_cell.angle_alpha   90.00
_cell.angle_beta   90.00
_cell.angle_gamma   90.00
#
_symmetry.space_group_name_H-M   'P 1'
#
loop_
_entity.id
_entity.type
_entity.pdbx_description
1 polymer ?
#
loop_
_entity_poly.entity_id
_entity_poly.type
_entity_poly.pdbx_seq_one_letter_code
_entity_poly.pdbx_strand_id
1 'polypeptide(L)'
;MGELDQRLRALISDRFDLAEVAGACGRNGRPLASYDALTFGDYVSVLRNEHCWQQLGWPLDQKAFTRRLDEIRKVRNDLMHFNPDPIPPLAVEQIRAVIDILRSYSD
;
A
#
# COMPACT_ATOMS: atom_id res chain seq x y z
N MET A 1 0.69 -6.14 10.88
CA MET A 1 -0.24 -5.46 9.94
C MET A 1 -0.27 -3.95 10.17
N GLY A 2 -0.41 -3.46 11.41
CA GLY A 2 -0.46 -2.00 11.67
C GLY A 2 0.75 -1.20 11.19
N GLU A 3 1.98 -1.70 11.34
CA GLU A 3 3.19 -0.97 10.92
C GLU A 3 3.26 -0.74 9.40
N LEU A 4 2.86 -1.73 8.59
CA LEU A 4 2.84 -1.59 7.13
C LEU A 4 1.80 -0.54 6.69
N ASP A 5 0.62 -0.57 7.29
CA ASP A 5 -0.44 0.40 7.02
C ASP A 5 0.00 1.83 7.36
N GLN A 6 0.57 2.01 8.56
CA GLN A 6 1.09 3.30 9.02
C GLN A 6 2.15 3.86 8.07
N ARG A 7 3.09 3.02 7.59
CA ARG A 7 4.12 3.47 6.64
C ARG A 7 3.57 3.82 5.28
N LEU A 8 2.65 3.01 4.74
CA LEU A 8 2.01 3.31 3.46
C LEU A 8 1.20 4.60 3.54
N ARG A 9 0.51 4.82 4.66
CA ARG A 9 -0.22 6.07 4.91
C ARG A 9 0.74 7.25 4.96
N ALA A 10 1.81 7.16 5.75
CA ALA A 10 2.80 8.21 5.88
C ALA A 10 3.42 8.58 4.52
N LEU A 11 3.84 7.58 3.75
CA LEU A 11 4.38 7.77 2.39
C LEU A 11 3.40 8.51 1.49
N ILE A 12 2.13 8.09 1.48
CA ILE A 12 1.12 8.71 0.61
C ILE A 12 0.79 10.13 1.07
N SER A 13 0.64 10.36 2.37
CA SER A 13 0.33 11.69 2.91
C SER A 13 1.49 12.68 2.79
N ASP A 14 2.74 12.19 2.73
CA ASP A 14 3.94 13.00 2.54
C ASP A 14 4.11 13.42 1.07
N ARG A 15 3.80 12.51 0.14
CA ARG A 15 4.12 12.69 -1.29
C ARG A 15 2.98 13.17 -2.17
N PHE A 16 1.72 12.97 -1.77
CA PHE A 16 0.57 13.25 -2.61
C PHE A 16 -0.49 14.03 -1.84
N ASP A 17 -1.16 14.97 -2.51
CA ASP A 17 -2.35 15.63 -1.94
C ASP A 17 -3.60 14.73 -2.03
N LEU A 18 -4.60 15.00 -1.19
CA LEU A 18 -5.88 14.30 -1.18
C LEU A 18 -6.57 14.27 -2.55
N ALA A 19 -6.43 15.31 -3.37
CA ALA A 19 -6.99 15.34 -4.73
C ALA A 19 -6.32 14.31 -5.66
N GLU A 20 -4.99 14.19 -5.61
CA GLU A 20 -4.23 13.21 -6.39
C GLU A 20 -4.57 11.78 -5.95
N VAL A 21 -4.63 11.57 -4.63
CA VAL A 21 -5.02 10.28 -4.04
C VAL A 21 -6.43 9.89 -4.45
N ALA A 22 -7.40 10.81 -4.39
CA ALA A 22 -8.78 10.56 -4.80
C ALA A 22 -8.87 10.20 -6.30
N GLY A 23 -8.11 10.90 -7.15
CA GLY A 23 -8.00 10.62 -8.58
C GLY A 23 -7.42 9.24 -8.86
N ALA A 24 -6.33 8.89 -8.18
CA ALA A 24 -5.66 7.60 -8.34
C ALA A 24 -6.51 6.41 -7.84
N CYS A 25 -7.35 6.62 -6.83
CA CYS A 25 -8.28 5.61 -6.35
C CYS A 25 -9.51 5.41 -7.26
N GLY A 26 -9.65 6.17 -8.36
CA GLY A 26 -10.81 6.07 -9.25
C GLY A 26 -12.12 6.52 -8.59
N ARG A 27 -12.02 7.32 -7.54
CA ARG A 27 -13.17 7.87 -6.82
C ARG A 27 -13.71 9.05 -7.64
N ASN A 28 -14.44 8.78 -8.73
CA ASN A 28 -15.07 9.75 -9.65
C ASN A 28 -15.59 11.04 -8.98
N GLY A 29 -14.71 12.02 -8.73
CA GLY A 29 -15.02 13.26 -8.04
C GLY A 29 -15.48 13.14 -6.57
N ARG A 30 -15.34 11.97 -5.91
CA ARG A 30 -15.66 11.86 -4.47
C ARG A 30 -14.47 12.32 -3.64
N PRO A 31 -14.57 13.45 -2.90
CA PRO A 31 -13.46 13.94 -2.11
C PRO A 31 -13.13 12.95 -1.00
N LEU A 32 -11.83 12.73 -0.81
CA LEU A 32 -11.32 11.95 0.31
C LEU A 32 -11.29 12.87 1.54
N ALA A 33 -12.00 12.51 2.60
CA ALA A 33 -12.11 13.37 3.78
C ALA A 33 -10.79 13.49 4.56
N SER A 34 -9.99 12.42 4.60
CA SER A 34 -8.68 12.38 5.26
C SER A 34 -7.92 11.12 4.85
N TYR A 35 -6.59 11.15 4.92
CA TYR A 35 -5.72 9.98 4.74
C TYR A 35 -6.04 8.82 5.69
N ASP A 36 -6.68 9.09 6.84
CA ASP A 36 -7.10 8.05 7.78
C ASP A 36 -8.22 7.16 7.22
N ALA A 37 -9.01 7.68 6.28
CA ALA A 37 -10.06 6.94 5.58
C ALA A 37 -9.54 6.04 4.44
N LEU A 38 -8.22 6.01 4.22
CA LEU A 38 -7.61 5.14 3.23
C LEU A 38 -7.58 3.70 3.72
N THR A 39 -8.05 2.81 2.84
CA THR A 39 -7.90 1.38 3.03
C THR A 39 -6.62 0.89 2.36
N PHE A 40 -6.19 -0.31 2.73
CA PHE A 40 -5.07 -0.97 2.03
C PHE A 40 -5.29 -1.11 0.52
N GLY A 41 -6.55 -1.24 0.07
CA GLY A 41 -6.87 -1.24 -1.34
C GLY A 41 -6.62 0.12 -2.01
N ASP A 42 -6.91 1.21 -1.30
CA ASP A 42 -6.64 2.56 -1.77
C ASP A 42 -5.13 2.79 -1.93
N TYR A 43 -4.30 2.35 -0.96
CA TYR A 43 -2.84 2.44 -1.08
C TYR A 43 -2.31 1.72 -2.33
N VAL A 44 -2.80 0.50 -2.61
CA VAL A 44 -2.42 -0.25 -3.82
C VAL A 44 -2.84 0.50 -5.09
N SER A 45 -4.04 1.11 -5.11
CA SER A 45 -4.51 1.89 -6.25
C SER A 45 -3.64 3.12 -6.51
N VAL A 46 -3.24 3.85 -5.46
CA VAL A 46 -2.32 4.99 -5.57
C VAL A 46 -0.98 4.55 -6.14
N LEU A 47 -0.39 3.48 -5.62
CA LEU A 47 0.93 3.00 -6.06
C LEU A 47 0.88 2.31 -7.43
N ARG A 48 -0.30 1.89 -7.89
CA ARG A 48 -0.54 1.39 -9.25
C ARG A 48 -0.78 2.51 -10.26
N ASN A 49 -1.09 3.71 -9.82
CA ASN A 49 -1.19 4.86 -10.70
C ASN A 49 0.20 5.24 -11.21
N GLU A 50 0.40 5.22 -12.53
CA GLU A 50 1.68 5.52 -13.16
C GLU A 50 2.19 6.92 -12.83
N HIS A 51 1.30 7.91 -12.77
CA HIS A 51 1.68 9.29 -12.42
C HIS A 51 2.21 9.37 -10.99
N CYS A 52 1.48 8.83 -10.02
CA CYS A 52 1.93 8.78 -8.62
C CYS A 52 3.26 8.01 -8.49
N TRP A 53 3.40 6.87 -9.18
CA TRP A 53 4.62 6.08 -9.11
C TRP A 53 5.85 6.80 -9.68
N GLN A 54 5.69 7.50 -10.81
CA GLN A 54 6.77 8.30 -11.40
C GLN A 54 7.22 9.42 -10.46
N GLN A 55 6.30 10.05 -9.73
CA GLN A 55 6.65 11.08 -8.72
C GLN A 55 7.47 10.51 -7.55
N LEU A 56 7.31 9.23 -7.20
CA LEU A 56 8.14 8.60 -6.17
C LEU A 56 9.61 8.47 -6.60
N GLY A 57 9.87 8.40 -7.91
CA GLY A 57 11.23 8.28 -8.45
C GLY A 57 11.93 6.97 -8.09
N TRP A 58 11.18 5.94 -7.68
CA TRP A 58 11.78 4.69 -7.24
C TRP A 58 12.32 3.87 -8.43
N PRO A 59 13.55 3.34 -8.34
CA PRO A 59 14.14 2.45 -9.35
C PRO A 59 13.59 1.02 -9.22
N LEU A 60 12.30 0.88 -8.95
CA LEU A 60 11.61 -0.39 -8.71
C LEU A 60 10.55 -0.61 -9.78
N ASP A 61 10.32 -1.89 -10.11
CA ASP A 61 9.23 -2.26 -11.00
C ASP A 61 7.88 -2.09 -10.29
N GLN A 62 7.09 -1.14 -10.77
CA GLN A 62 5.78 -0.80 -10.23
C GLN A 62 4.84 -2.00 -10.15
N LYS A 63 4.80 -2.82 -11.20
CA LYS A 63 3.89 -3.97 -11.29
C LYS A 63 4.30 -5.04 -10.28
N ALA A 64 5.60 -5.31 -10.15
CA ALA A 64 6.12 -6.25 -9.16
C ALA A 64 5.82 -5.79 -7.73
N PHE A 65 6.03 -4.50 -7.43
CA PHE A 65 5.78 -3.95 -6.11
C PHE A 65 4.29 -3.96 -5.74
N THR A 66 3.44 -3.45 -6.62
CA THR A 66 1.98 -3.43 -6.40
C THR A 66 1.38 -4.83 -6.34
N ARG A 67 1.94 -5.80 -7.08
CA ARG A 67 1.58 -7.22 -6.96
C ARG A 67 1.91 -7.77 -5.58
N ARG A 68 3.10 -7.48 -5.04
CA ARG A 68 3.47 -7.90 -3.67
C ARG A 68 2.52 -7.31 -2.62
N LEU A 69 2.15 -6.04 -2.76
CA LEU A 69 1.15 -5.44 -1.87
C LEU A 69 -0.22 -6.12 -1.98
N ASP A 70 -0.67 -6.45 -3.19
CA ASP A 70 -1.94 -7.17 -3.41
C ASP A 70 -1.93 -8.56 -2.76
N GLU A 71 -0.81 -9.29 -2.84
CA GLU A 71 -0.64 -10.56 -2.14
C GLU A 71 -0.71 -10.40 -0.61
N ILE A 72 -0.08 -9.36 -0.05
CA ILE A 72 -0.19 -9.05 1.39
C ILE A 72 -1.64 -8.71 1.76
N ARG A 73 -2.36 -7.98 0.91
CA ARG A 73 -3.79 -7.67 1.11
C ARG A 73 -4.62 -8.96 1.17
N LYS A 74 -4.38 -9.90 0.25
CA LYS A 74 -5.05 -11.21 0.24
C LYS A 74 -4.72 -12.00 1.49
N VAL A 75 -3.45 -12.10 1.85
CA VAL A 75 -3.00 -12.76 3.09
C VAL A 75 -3.67 -12.14 4.32
N ARG A 76 -3.74 -10.81 4.44
CA ARG A 76 -4.43 -10.15 5.56
C ARG A 76 -5.92 -10.51 5.59
N ASN A 77 -6.58 -10.50 4.43
CA ASN A 77 -7.99 -10.89 4.34
C ASN A 77 -8.18 -12.38 4.67
N ASP A 78 -7.28 -13.25 4.22
CA ASP A 78 -7.31 -14.69 4.47
C ASP A 78 -7.07 -15.00 5.95
N LEU A 79 -6.10 -14.34 6.59
CA LEU A 79 -5.87 -14.41 8.03
C LEU A 79 -7.09 -13.96 8.85
N MET A 80 -7.80 -12.92 8.39
CA MET A 80 -9.04 -12.46 9.02
C MET A 80 -10.22 -13.40 8.79
N HIS A 81 -10.27 -14.12 7.66
CA HIS A 81 -11.39 -14.98 7.29
C HIS A 81 -11.22 -16.42 7.79
N PHE A 82 -9.98 -16.91 7.92
CA PHE A 82 -9.71 -18.31 8.23
C PHE A 82 -9.14 -18.57 9.63
N ASN A 83 -8.72 -17.54 10.36
CA ASN A 83 -7.98 -17.68 11.62
C ASN A 83 -7.00 -18.88 11.60
N PRO A 84 -6.17 -19.02 10.54
CA PRO A 84 -5.32 -20.19 10.41
C PRO A 84 -4.23 -20.07 11.46
N ASP A 85 -4.37 -20.84 12.53
CA ASP A 85 -3.29 -21.07 13.46
C ASP A 85 -2.48 -22.27 12.94
N PRO A 86 -1.19 -22.08 12.58
CA PRO A 86 -0.39 -20.86 12.61
C PRO A 86 -0.38 -20.05 11.29
N ILE A 87 -0.05 -18.75 11.40
CA ILE A 87 0.21 -17.86 10.26
C ILE A 87 1.32 -18.46 9.37
N PRO A 88 1.14 -18.57 8.05
CA PRO A 88 2.16 -19.16 7.18
C PRO A 88 3.45 -18.32 7.21
N PRO A 89 4.63 -18.92 7.42
CA PRO A 89 5.90 -18.19 7.56
C PRO A 89 6.26 -17.36 6.33
N LEU A 90 5.85 -17.80 5.14
CA LEU A 90 6.01 -17.08 3.88
C LEU A 90 5.32 -15.71 3.90
N ALA A 91 4.15 -15.59 4.54
CA ALA A 91 3.44 -14.32 4.66
C ALA A 91 4.22 -13.31 5.51
N VAL A 92 4.84 -13.77 6.59
CA VAL A 92 5.64 -12.91 7.49
C VAL A 92 6.86 -12.37 6.75
N GLU A 93 7.53 -13.19 5.97
CA GLU A 93 8.70 -12.79 5.18
C GLU A 93 8.34 -11.74 4.12
N GLN A 94 7.23 -11.91 3.41
CA GLN A 94 6.76 -10.96 2.40
C GLN A 94 6.43 -9.59 3.00
N ILE A 95 5.76 -9.57 4.16
CA ILE A 95 5.46 -8.32 4.87
C ILE A 95 6.74 -7.61 5.29
N ARG A 96 7.73 -8.35 5.81
CA ARG A 96 9.04 -7.80 6.20
C ARG A 96 9.79 -7.22 5.00
N ALA A 97 9.80 -7.91 3.86
CA ALA A 97 10.47 -7.43 2.65
C ALA A 97 9.89 -6.10 2.15
N VAL A 98 8.56 -5.93 2.19
CA VAL A 98 7.94 -4.65 1.80
C VAL A 98 8.27 -3.55 2.80
N ILE A 99 8.25 -3.85 4.10
CA ILE A 99 8.66 -2.92 5.15
C ILE A 99 10.08 -2.41 4.94
N ASP A 100 11.00 -3.30 4.57
CA ASP A 100 12.41 -2.97 4.34
C ASP A 100 12.60 -2.03 3.14
N ILE A 101 11.86 -2.30 2.06
CA ILE A 101 11.80 -1.39 0.90
C ILE A 101 11.27 -0.02 1.33
N LEU A 102 10.14 0.03 2.05
CA LEU A 102 9.56 1.31 2.49
C LEU A 102 10.55 2.10 3.36
N ARG A 103 11.32 1.46 4.24
CA ARG A 103 12.37 2.15 5.02
C ARG A 103 13.50 2.67 4.15
N SER A 104 13.90 1.93 3.13
CA SER A 104 15.04 2.30 2.29
C SER A 104 14.74 3.45 1.32
N TYR A 105 13.46 3.68 0.99
CA TYR A 105 13.05 4.61 -0.07
C TYR A 105 12.09 5.71 0.39
N SER A 106 11.72 5.76 1.68
CA SER A 106 10.88 6.82 2.25
C SER A 106 11.64 7.78 3.17
N ASP A 107 12.97 7.70 3.21
CA ASP A 107 13.89 8.64 3.89
C ASP A 107 14.48 9.64 2.86
#